data_AF-A0A7W7K6P8-F1
#
_entry.id   AF-A0A7W7K6P8-F1
#
_cell.length_a   1.000
_cell.length_b   1.000
_cell.length_c   1.000
_cell.angle_alpha   90.00
_cell.angle_beta   90.00
_cell.angle_gamma   90.00
#
_symmetry.space_group_name_H-M   'P 1'
#
loop_
_entity.id
_entity.type
_entity.pdbx_description
1 polymer ?
#
loop_
_entity_poly.entity_id
_entity_poly.type
_entity_poly.pdbx_seq_one_letter_code
_entity_poly.pdbx_strand_id
1 'polypeptide(L)' 'MTQATIADHIKPKAEGGTDDRENYQPICDLCHVLKTAAEAKRAKARKA' A
#
# COMPACT_ATOMS: atom_id res chain seq x y z
N MET A 1 -16.70 -7.53 8.29
CA MET A 1 -15.24 -7.74 8.14
C MET A 1 -15.02 -8.42 6.80
N THR A 2 -14.30 -7.81 5.87
CA THR A 2 -13.94 -8.41 4.57
C THR A 2 -12.64 -9.19 4.71
N GLN A 3 -12.58 -10.39 4.15
CA GLN A 3 -11.38 -11.23 4.22
C GLN A 3 -10.19 -10.56 3.54
N ALA A 4 -9.02 -10.65 4.17
CA ALA A 4 -7.78 -10.24 3.54
C ALA A 4 -7.36 -11.27 2.50
N THR A 5 -7.24 -10.83 1.25
CA THR A 5 -6.90 -11.64 0.08
C THR A 5 -5.60 -11.18 -0.57
N ILE A 6 -5.11 -10.00 -0.18
CA ILE A 6 -3.92 -9.36 -0.75
C ILE A 6 -2.88 -9.15 0.37
N ALA A 7 -1.63 -9.52 0.08
CA ALA A 7 -0.47 -9.10 0.86
C ALA A 7 0.12 -7.84 0.21
N ASP A 8 0.00 -6.71 0.89
CA ASP A 8 0.39 -5.40 0.36
C ASP A 8 1.50 -4.76 1.20
N HIS A 9 2.34 -3.92 0.60
CA HIS A 9 3.46 -3.31 1.31
C HIS A 9 2.98 -2.22 2.28
N ILE A 10 3.33 -2.27 3.57
CA ILE A 10 3.02 -1.23 4.57
C ILE A 10 3.59 0.11 4.14
N LYS A 11 4.87 0.12 3.79
CA LYS A 11 5.53 1.22 3.10
C LYS A 11 5.68 0.81 1.64
N PRO A 12 5.09 1.53 0.67
CA PRO A 12 5.24 1.19 -0.73
C PRO A 12 6.69 1.40 -1.20
N LYS A 13 7.12 0.64 -2.21
CA LYS A 13 8.48 0.72 -2.77
C LYS A 13 8.88 2.12 -3.22
N ALA A 14 7.94 2.87 -3.79
CA ALA A 14 8.16 4.25 -4.21
C ALA A 14 8.52 5.21 -3.05
N GLU A 15 8.23 4.81 -1.81
CA GLU A 15 8.56 5.56 -0.59
C GLU A 15 9.78 4.98 0.13
N GLY A 16 10.45 3.97 -0.45
CA GLY A 16 11.55 3.25 0.15
C GLY A 16 11.10 2.16 1.13
N GLY A 17 10.00 1.46 0.80
CA GLY A 17 9.66 0.19 1.43
C GLY A 17 10.39 -0.99 0.79
N THR A 18 10.57 -2.05 1.57
CA THR A 18 11.29 -3.27 1.18
C THR A 18 10.33 -4.44 0.90
N ASP A 19 10.84 -5.51 0.30
CA ASP A 19 10.11 -6.78 0.13
C ASP A 19 10.26 -7.72 1.34
N ASP A 20 10.63 -7.18 2.50
CA ASP A 20 10.72 -7.96 3.74
C ASP A 20 9.32 -8.35 4.21
N ARG A 21 9.20 -9.56 4.77
CA ARG A 21 7.91 -10.08 5.29
C ARG A 21 7.27 -9.14 6.31
N GLU A 22 8.11 -8.39 7.02
CA GLU A 22 7.75 -7.40 8.03
C GLU A 22 7.04 -6.18 7.44
N ASN A 23 7.34 -5.86 6.16
CA ASN A 23 6.71 -4.77 5.43
C ASN A 23 5.46 -5.23 4.67
N TYR A 24 4.95 -6.45 4.86
CA TYR A 24 3.66 -6.86 4.27
C TYR A 24 2.52 -6.78 5.30
N GLN A 25 1.39 -6.23 4.88
CA GLN A 25 0.12 -6.27 5.60
C GLN A 25 -0.94 -7.05 4.82
N PRO A 26 -1.71 -7.93 5.49
CA PRO A 26 -2.85 -8.57 4.88
C PRO A 26 -4.03 -7.59 4.82
N ILE A 27 -4.53 -7.29 3.63
CA ILE A 27 -5.67 -6.39 3.41
C ILE A 27 -6.67 -6.97 2.42
N CYS A 28 -7.93 -6.52 2.51
CA CYS A 28 -8.96 -6.86 1.53
C CYS A 28 -8.82 -5.99 0.27
N ASP A 29 -9.48 -6.39 -0.81
CA ASP A 29 -9.45 -5.69 -2.10
C ASP A 29 -9.86 -4.21 -1.98
N LEU A 30 -10.91 -3.91 -1.21
CA LEU A 30 -11.38 -2.53 -1.02
C LEU A 30 -10.32 -1.68 -0.30
N CYS A 31 -9.70 -2.21 0.75
CA CYS A 31 -8.63 -1.52 1.48
C CYS A 31 -7.40 -1.32 0.59
N HIS A 32 -7.07 -2.28 -0.26
CA HIS A 32 -5.96 -2.18 -1.22
C HIS A 32 -6.18 -1.05 -2.22
N VAL A 33 -7.38 -0.93 -2.78
CA VAL A 33 -7.75 0.17 -3.69
C VAL A 33 -7.63 1.53 -2.99
N LEU A 34 -8.15 1.64 -1.76
CA LEU A 34 -8.06 2.88 -0.98
C LEU A 34 -6.61 3.27 -0.67
N LYS A 35 -5.77 2.30 -0.28
CA LYS A 35 -4.35 2.51 -0.03
C LYS A 35 -3.62 2.99 -1.30
N THR A 36 -3.84 2.30 -2.41
CA THR A 36 -3.24 2.66 -3.71
C THR A 36 -3.62 4.10 -4.12
N ALA A 37 -4.88 4.50 -3.94
CA ALA A 37 -5.33 5.86 -4.26
C ALA A 37 -4.65 6.93 -3.37
N ALA A 38 -4.51 6.65 -2.07
CA ALA A 38 -3.81 7.53 -1.14
C ALA A 38 -2.32 7.67 -1.48
N GLU A 39 -1.66 6.57 -1.80
CA GLU A 39 -0.26 6.53 -2.25
C GLU A 39 -0.05 7.30 -3.54
N ALA A 40 -0.92 7.12 -4.53
CA ALA A 40 -0.89 7.88 -5.78
C ALA A 40 -1.03 9.40 -5.53
N LYS A 41 -1.91 9.80 -4.61
CA LYS A 41 -2.05 11.21 -4.22
C LYS A 41 -0.76 11.75 -3.58
N ARG A 42 -0.13 10.99 -2.66
CA ARG A 42 1.17 11.35 -2.07
C ARG A 42 2.29 11.44 -3.11
N ALA A 43 2.30 10.51 -4.07
CA ALA A 43 3.27 10.52 -5.16
C ALA A 43 3.13 11.76 -6.05
N LYS A 44 1.90 12.17 -6.37
CA LYS A 44 1.64 13.41 -7.11
C LYS A 44 2.09 14.65 -6.32
N ALA A 45 1.82 14.70 -5.02
CA ALA A 45 2.26 15.82 -4.17
C ALA A 45 3.79 15.97 -4.09
N ARG A 46 4.55 14.86 -4.14
CA ARG A 46 6.02 14.90 -4.16
C ARG A 46 6.63 15.31 -5.50
N LYS A 47 5.85 15.34 -6.58
CA LYS A 47 6.31 15.76 -7.91
C LYS A 47 6.10 17.25 -8.19
N ALA A 48 5.44 17.97 -7.28
CA ALA A 48 5.28 19.42 -7.31
C ALA A 48 6.38 20.09 -6.48
#